data_AF-A0A836BFH9-F1
#
_entry.id   AF-A0A836BFH9-F1
#
_cell.length_a   1.000
_cell.length_b   1.000
_cell.length_c   1.000
_cell.angle_alpha   90.00
_cell.angle_beta   90.00
_cell.angle_gamma   90.00
#
_symmetry.space_group_name_H-M   'P 1'
#
loop_
_entity.id
_entity.type
_entity.pdbx_description
1 polymer ?
#
loop_
_entity_poly.entity_id
_entity_poly.type
_entity_poly.pdbx_seq_one_letter_code
_entity_poly.pdbx_strand_id
1 'polypeptide(L)'
;MSDTDFQWFTMLDVEELGIDLIAKEIADRANDGTDAVYLTWDIDSFDPAYAPGTGEPEPNGLTSREGMRMIRLLSTSFDPDRFAMDLVEVAPAYDVSDSSSYNGGITSGLAQRLIIELLAGLSLTKRGLKEGSPVRPHNYRGKGNTYDFGNGPHAKIPKRD
;
A
#
# COMPACT_ATOMS: atom_id res chain seq x y z
N MET A 1 18.39 21.59 3.66
CA MET A 1 17.88 20.21 3.72
C MET A 1 18.92 19.19 3.29
N SER A 2 19.73 19.45 2.25
CA SER A 2 20.97 18.67 2.00
C SER A 2 21.92 18.69 3.20
N ASP A 3 21.97 19.81 3.92
CA ASP A 3 22.86 20.00 5.06
C ASP A 3 22.48 19.15 6.28
N THR A 4 21.28 18.56 6.28
CA THR A 4 20.76 17.70 7.35
C THR A 4 20.70 16.22 6.97
N ASP A 5 21.20 15.84 5.79
CA ASP A 5 21.20 14.46 5.27
C ASP A 5 19.80 13.79 5.28
N PHE A 6 18.77 14.61 5.06
CA PHE A 6 17.39 14.17 5.02
C PHE A 6 17.01 13.76 3.59
N GLN A 7 16.55 12.52 3.43
CA GLN A 7 16.05 12.01 2.16
C GLN A 7 14.55 12.29 2.04
N TRP A 8 14.12 12.74 0.87
CA TRP A 8 12.73 13.04 0.57
C TRP A 8 12.47 12.75 -0.92
N PHE A 9 11.21 12.45 -1.23
CA PHE A 9 10.73 12.20 -2.58
C PHE A 9 9.51 13.08 -2.83
N THR A 10 9.49 13.73 -3.98
CA THR A 10 8.32 14.46 -4.47
C THR A 10 7.32 13.50 -5.11
N MET A 11 6.10 14.00 -5.35
CA MET A 11 5.14 13.27 -6.19
C MET A 11 5.64 13.08 -7.62
N LEU A 12 6.51 13.97 -8.14
CA LEU A 12 7.17 13.75 -9.43
C LEU A 12 8.13 12.56 -9.37
N ASP A 13 8.88 12.41 -8.27
CA ASP A 13 9.72 11.22 -8.06
C ASP A 13 8.86 9.95 -7.98
N VAL A 14 7.67 10.02 -7.33
CA VAL A 14 6.72 8.90 -7.30
C VAL A 14 6.27 8.52 -8.71
N GLU A 15 5.96 9.50 -9.56
CA GLU A 15 5.55 9.30 -10.95
C GLU A 15 6.70 8.74 -11.82
N GLU A 16 7.92 9.24 -11.66
CA GLU A 16 9.07 8.89 -12.51
C GLU A 16 9.77 7.60 -12.07
N LEU A 17 9.97 7.41 -10.77
CA LEU A 17 10.71 6.28 -10.18
C LEU A 17 9.79 5.10 -9.84
N GLY A 18 8.54 5.39 -9.51
CA GLY A 18 7.55 4.41 -9.08
C GLY A 18 7.67 4.01 -7.61
N ILE A 19 6.53 3.62 -7.04
CA ILE A 19 6.37 3.36 -5.61
C ILE A 19 7.28 2.25 -5.06
N ASP A 20 7.66 1.29 -5.91
CA ASP A 20 8.47 0.13 -5.51
C ASP A 20 9.91 0.50 -5.20
N LEU A 21 10.50 1.35 -6.06
CA LEU A 21 11.86 1.82 -5.89
C LEU A 21 11.94 2.73 -4.66
N ILE A 22 10.99 3.65 -4.53
CA ILE A 22 10.89 4.56 -3.38
C ILE A 22 10.74 3.75 -2.07
N ALA A 23 9.80 2.79 -2.03
CA ALA A 23 9.62 1.98 -0.82
C ALA A 23 10.86 1.16 -0.46
N LYS A 24 11.62 0.69 -1.46
CA LYS A 24 12.91 0.03 -1.24
C LYS A 24 13.93 1.00 -0.64
N GLU A 25 14.09 2.20 -1.19
CA GLU A 25 15.05 3.19 -0.68
C GLU A 25 14.69 3.64 0.74
N ILE A 26 13.40 3.87 1.03
CA ILE A 26 12.91 4.15 2.39
C ILE A 26 13.29 3.01 3.33
N ALA A 27 13.03 1.76 2.94
CA ALA A 27 13.34 0.60 3.78
C ALA A 27 14.84 0.41 4.01
N ASP A 28 15.67 0.59 2.98
CA ASP A 28 17.13 0.49 3.09
C ASP A 28 17.67 1.56 4.04
N ARG A 29 17.23 2.82 3.88
CA ARG A 29 17.66 3.94 4.71
C ARG A 29 17.18 3.79 6.15
N ALA A 30 15.93 3.39 6.35
CA ALA A 30 15.34 3.25 7.68
C ALA A 30 15.90 2.07 8.49
N ASN A 31 16.48 1.05 7.84
CA ASN A 31 17.13 -0.08 8.52
C ASN A 31 18.65 0.12 8.72
N ASP A 32 19.24 1.20 8.21
CA ASP A 32 20.68 1.42 8.26
C ASP A 32 21.12 1.93 9.65
N GLY A 33 21.57 1.00 10.50
CA GLY A 33 22.19 1.32 11.78
C GLY A 33 21.23 1.83 12.86
N THR A 34 19.92 1.61 12.71
CA THR A 34 18.89 2.06 13.66
C THR A 34 18.41 0.93 14.60
N ASP A 35 18.07 1.27 15.85
CA ASP A 35 17.54 0.29 16.81
C ASP A 35 16.08 -0.09 16.58
N ALA A 36 15.28 0.83 16.02
CA ALA A 36 13.85 0.67 15.74
C ALA A 36 13.41 1.66 14.65
N VAL A 37 12.31 1.33 13.96
CA VAL A 37 11.71 2.16 12.92
C VAL A 37 10.37 2.73 13.39
N TYR A 38 10.17 4.03 13.15
CA TYR A 38 8.89 4.71 13.37
C TYR A 38 8.34 5.21 12.02
N LEU A 39 7.14 4.79 11.67
CA LEU A 39 6.44 5.24 10.47
C LEU A 39 5.28 6.16 10.84
N THR A 40 5.37 7.44 10.50
CA THR A 40 4.21 8.33 10.52
C THR A 40 3.60 8.38 9.13
N TRP A 41 2.30 8.16 9.04
CA TRP A 41 1.57 8.30 7.78
C TRP A 41 0.51 9.40 7.89
N ASP A 42 0.73 10.50 7.17
CA ASP A 42 -0.28 11.54 6.99
C ASP A 42 -1.25 11.16 5.86
N ILE A 43 -2.55 11.14 6.15
CA ILE A 43 -3.56 10.73 5.16
C ILE A 43 -3.70 11.76 4.04
N ASP A 44 -3.29 13.01 4.26
CA ASP A 44 -3.29 14.06 3.24
C ASP A 44 -2.25 13.85 2.12
N SER A 45 -1.30 12.94 2.30
CA SER A 45 -0.38 12.48 1.26
C SER A 45 -1.10 11.78 0.09
N PHE A 46 -2.35 11.36 0.27
CA PHE A 46 -3.18 10.82 -0.80
C PHE A 46 -3.93 11.93 -1.52
N ASP A 47 -4.14 11.74 -2.83
CA ASP A 47 -4.97 12.66 -3.59
C ASP A 47 -6.38 12.75 -2.96
N PRO A 48 -7.02 13.94 -2.91
CA PRO A 48 -8.35 14.12 -2.33
C PRO A 48 -9.43 13.26 -2.97
N ALA A 49 -9.21 12.70 -4.17
CA ALA A 49 -10.07 11.68 -4.75
C ALA A 49 -10.12 10.38 -3.92
N TYR A 50 -9.11 10.13 -3.09
CA TYR A 50 -8.98 8.95 -2.23
C TYR A 50 -8.98 9.27 -0.74
N ALA A 51 -8.63 10.49 -0.33
CA ALA A 51 -8.65 10.95 1.06
C ALA A 51 -9.26 12.36 1.22
N PRO A 52 -10.54 12.57 0.88
CA PRO A 52 -11.18 13.89 1.00
C PRO A 52 -11.34 14.38 2.45
N GLY A 53 -11.36 13.47 3.42
CA GLY A 53 -11.61 13.71 4.83
C GLY A 53 -10.33 14.00 5.62
N THR A 54 -9.67 15.11 5.29
CA THR A 54 -8.49 15.66 5.99
C THR A 54 -8.65 17.19 6.14
N GLY A 55 -7.86 17.81 7.01
CA GLY A 55 -7.84 19.28 7.18
C GLY A 55 -7.28 20.01 5.96
N GLU A 56 -6.23 19.46 5.36
CA GLU A 56 -5.47 20.08 4.27
C GLU A 56 -5.42 19.17 3.02
N PRO A 57 -6.48 19.13 2.19
CA PRO A 57 -6.46 18.30 0.98
C PRO A 57 -5.48 18.84 -0.08
N GLU A 58 -4.48 18.04 -0.46
CA GLU A 58 -3.48 18.40 -1.47
C GLU A 58 -3.62 17.61 -2.79
N PRO A 59 -3.96 18.26 -3.92
CA PRO A 59 -4.05 17.58 -5.22
C PRO A 59 -2.72 17.00 -5.70
N ASN A 60 -2.80 15.97 -6.55
CA ASN A 60 -1.64 15.24 -7.10
C ASN A 60 -0.91 14.37 -6.07
N GLY A 61 -1.64 13.88 -5.07
CA GLY A 61 -1.14 12.94 -4.07
C GLY A 61 -1.18 11.48 -4.54
N LEU A 62 -0.84 10.57 -3.62
CA LEU A 62 -0.84 9.14 -3.87
C LEU A 62 -2.23 8.64 -4.25
N THR A 63 -2.29 7.67 -5.16
CA THR A 63 -3.49 6.85 -5.32
C THR A 63 -3.61 5.85 -4.17
N SER A 64 -4.84 5.44 -3.85
CA SER A 64 -5.08 4.36 -2.88
C SER A 64 -4.27 3.08 -3.19
N ARG A 65 -4.05 2.76 -4.47
CA ARG A 65 -3.26 1.59 -4.89
C ARG A 65 -1.77 1.74 -4.57
N GLU A 66 -1.20 2.92 -4.79
CA GLU A 66 0.20 3.19 -4.49
C GLU A 66 0.45 3.13 -2.99
N GLY A 67 -0.38 3.81 -2.19
CA GLY A 67 -0.22 3.77 -0.73
C GLY A 67 -0.38 2.36 -0.15
N MET A 68 -1.39 1.59 -0.60
CA MET A 68 -1.54 0.19 -0.21
C MET A 68 -0.34 -0.67 -0.62
N ARG A 69 0.29 -0.38 -1.76
CA ARG A 69 1.49 -1.11 -2.21
C ARG A 69 2.71 -0.73 -1.35
N MET A 70 2.90 0.55 -1.08
CA MET A 70 3.99 1.06 -0.25
C MET A 70 3.90 0.49 1.17
N ILE A 71 2.75 0.61 1.85
CA ILE A 71 2.60 0.09 3.22
C ILE A 71 2.87 -1.42 3.29
N ARG A 72 2.48 -2.14 2.24
CA ARG A 72 2.70 -3.58 2.15
C ARG A 72 4.18 -3.93 1.98
N LEU A 73 4.92 -3.19 1.16
CA LEU A 73 6.35 -3.38 1.00
C LEU A 73 7.09 -3.04 2.30
N LEU A 74 6.80 -1.88 2.89
CA LEU A 74 7.42 -1.41 4.13
C LEU A 74 7.17 -2.36 5.31
N SER A 75 5.93 -2.79 5.53
CA SER A 75 5.59 -3.74 6.61
C SER A 75 6.26 -5.10 6.51
N THR A 76 6.70 -5.50 5.30
CA THR A 76 7.49 -6.72 5.10
C THR A 76 9.01 -6.52 5.18
N SER A 77 9.46 -5.28 5.33
CA SER A 77 10.87 -4.89 5.34
C SER A 77 11.39 -4.47 6.72
N PHE A 78 10.53 -4.39 7.73
CA PHE A 78 10.89 -3.96 9.09
C PHE A 78 10.75 -5.08 10.11
N ASP A 79 11.55 -5.01 11.18
CA ASP A 79 11.44 -5.92 12.33
C ASP A 79 10.15 -5.62 13.12
N PRO A 80 9.18 -6.57 13.19
CA PRO A 80 7.92 -6.37 13.88
C PRO A 80 8.03 -6.14 15.38
N ASP A 81 9.13 -6.54 16.03
CA ASP A 81 9.35 -6.34 17.46
C ASP A 81 10.05 -5.00 17.77
N ARG A 82 10.45 -4.25 16.73
CA ARG A 82 11.15 -2.95 16.80
C ARG A 82 10.55 -1.92 15.84
N PHE A 83 9.22 -1.91 15.76
CA PHE A 83 8.47 -1.05 14.85
C PHE A 83 7.27 -0.40 15.53
N ALA A 84 6.98 0.86 15.21
CA ALA A 84 5.75 1.54 15.59
C ALA A 84 5.24 2.43 14.44
N MET A 85 3.92 2.69 14.42
CA MET A 85 3.32 3.64 13.47
C MET A 85 2.25 4.49 14.15
N ASP A 86 2.02 5.67 13.59
CA ASP A 86 0.73 6.34 13.65
C ASP A 86 0.19 6.61 12.23
N LEU A 87 -1.12 6.87 12.17
CA LEU A 87 -1.81 7.32 10.97
C LEU A 87 -2.63 8.55 11.39
N VAL A 88 -2.31 9.70 10.80
CA VAL A 88 -2.75 11.01 11.28
C VAL A 88 -3.64 11.71 10.26
N GLU A 89 -4.20 12.86 10.66
CA GLU A 89 -5.05 13.78 9.87
C GLU A 89 -6.33 13.19 9.26
N VAL A 90 -6.79 12.04 9.75
CA VAL A 90 -8.14 11.57 9.41
C VAL A 90 -9.16 12.47 10.09
N ALA A 91 -9.93 13.20 9.29
CA ALA A 91 -10.98 14.12 9.72
C ALA A 91 -12.37 13.62 9.28
N PRO A 92 -13.07 12.80 10.10
CA PRO A 92 -14.40 12.26 9.75
C PRO A 92 -15.45 13.31 9.41
N ALA A 93 -15.31 14.53 9.92
CA ALA A 93 -16.22 15.64 9.64
C ALA A 93 -16.16 16.13 8.18
N TYR A 94 -15.03 15.91 7.50
CA TYR A 94 -14.83 16.25 6.08
C TYR A 94 -14.90 15.03 5.16
N ASP A 95 -15.02 13.84 5.74
CA ASP A 95 -15.06 12.60 4.96
C ASP A 95 -16.39 12.45 4.22
N VAL A 96 -16.32 11.88 3.01
CA VAL A 96 -17.50 11.61 2.20
C VAL A 96 -18.00 10.22 2.57
N SER A 97 -19.15 10.17 3.25
CA SER A 97 -19.77 8.90 3.66
C SER A 97 -21.29 8.93 3.53
N ASP A 98 -21.87 7.76 3.28
CA ASP A 98 -23.27 7.51 3.57
C ASP A 98 -23.36 6.99 5.02
N SER A 99 -24.36 7.46 5.76
CA SER A 99 -24.77 6.97 7.08
C SER A 99 -24.82 5.43 7.22
N SER A 100 -24.95 4.71 6.11
CA SER A 100 -24.96 3.24 6.07
C SER A 100 -23.60 2.59 5.81
N SER A 101 -22.54 3.36 5.62
CA SER A 101 -21.21 2.83 5.27
C SER A 101 -20.52 2.22 6.48
N TYR A 102 -20.21 0.92 6.41
CA TYR A 102 -19.60 0.18 7.52
C TYR A 102 -18.17 0.64 7.87
N ASN A 103 -17.50 1.35 6.96
CA ASN A 103 -16.12 1.81 7.09
C ASN A 103 -16.01 3.33 7.37
N GLY A 104 -17.11 4.00 7.72
CA GLY A 104 -17.12 5.41 8.15
C GLY A 104 -17.01 6.47 7.05
N GLY A 105 -16.49 6.12 5.87
CA GLY A 105 -16.32 7.02 4.72
C GLY A 105 -15.18 6.60 3.80
N ILE A 106 -14.88 7.41 2.78
CA ILE A 106 -13.80 7.12 1.82
C ILE A 106 -12.45 7.12 2.54
N THR A 107 -12.17 8.19 3.30
CA THR A 107 -10.88 8.44 3.97
C THR A 107 -10.72 7.53 5.17
N SER A 108 -11.76 7.42 5.99
CA SER A 108 -11.80 6.50 7.14
C SER A 108 -11.62 5.05 6.69
N GLY A 109 -12.23 4.67 5.57
CA GLY A 109 -12.07 3.34 4.97
C GLY A 109 -10.66 3.09 4.43
N LEU A 110 -10.05 4.09 3.80
CA LEU A 110 -8.66 4.02 3.35
C LEU A 110 -7.71 3.87 4.54
N ALA A 111 -7.84 4.73 5.56
CA ALA A 111 -7.05 4.68 6.78
C ALA A 111 -7.15 3.32 7.49
N GLN A 112 -8.38 2.81 7.66
CA GLN A 112 -8.62 1.47 8.18
C GLN A 112 -7.87 0.42 7.36
N ARG A 113 -7.92 0.50 6.03
CA ARG A 113 -7.28 -0.48 5.16
C ARG A 113 -5.75 -0.44 5.26
N LEU A 114 -5.15 0.75 5.34
CA LEU A 114 -3.71 0.93 5.53
C LEU A 114 -3.23 0.28 6.83
N ILE A 115 -3.95 0.49 7.93
CA ILE A 115 -3.64 -0.14 9.22
C ILE A 115 -3.72 -1.67 9.11
N ILE A 116 -4.78 -2.20 8.49
CA ILE A 116 -4.93 -3.66 8.30
C ILE A 116 -3.81 -4.24 7.43
N GLU A 117 -3.44 -3.55 6.33
CA GLU A 117 -2.35 -3.99 5.45
C GLU A 117 -1.00 -4.00 6.16
N LEU A 118 -0.70 -2.96 6.96
CA LEU A 118 0.51 -2.92 7.78
C LEU A 118 0.53 -4.11 8.75
N LEU A 119 -0.54 -4.29 9.55
CA LEU A 119 -0.62 -5.37 10.53
C LEU A 119 -0.50 -6.74 9.87
N ALA A 120 -1.11 -6.92 8.69
CA ALA A 120 -1.00 -8.15 7.91
C ALA A 120 0.43 -8.39 7.41
N GLY A 121 1.15 -7.34 6.98
CA GLY A 121 2.56 -7.43 6.61
C GLY A 121 3.46 -7.80 7.77
N LEU A 122 3.37 -7.05 8.89
CA LEU A 122 4.13 -7.32 10.10
C LEU A 122 3.87 -8.73 10.65
N SER A 123 2.62 -9.19 10.62
CA SER A 123 2.24 -10.55 11.03
C SER A 123 2.91 -11.63 10.17
N LEU A 124 3.00 -11.42 8.86
CA LEU A 124 3.71 -12.35 7.97
C LEU A 124 5.21 -12.35 8.24
N THR A 125 5.81 -11.18 8.39
CA THR A 125 7.23 -11.03 8.74
C THR A 125 7.55 -11.75 10.06
N LYS A 126 6.72 -11.54 11.09
CA LYS A 126 6.86 -12.20 12.41
C LYS A 126 6.79 -13.73 12.32
N ARG A 127 6.10 -14.25 11.31
CA ARG A 127 5.97 -15.69 11.03
C ARG A 127 7.02 -16.22 10.05
N GLY A 128 7.93 -15.37 9.56
CA GLY A 128 8.90 -15.74 8.53
C GLY A 128 8.27 -16.04 7.16
N LEU A 129 7.07 -15.52 6.90
CA LEU A 129 6.33 -15.72 5.66
C LEU A 129 6.44 -14.49 4.76
N LYS A 130 6.59 -14.71 3.45
CA LYS A 130 6.60 -13.62 2.45
C LYS A 130 5.21 -13.26 1.94
N GLU A 131 4.30 -14.22 1.93
CA GLU A 131 2.93 -14.05 1.45
C GLU A 131 1.94 -14.86 2.28
N GLY A 132 0.67 -14.46 2.23
CA GLY A 132 -0.41 -15.26 2.78
C GLY A 132 -0.68 -16.51 1.94
N SER A 133 -1.54 -17.39 2.44
CA SER A 133 -2.00 -18.58 1.71
C SER A 133 -3.43 -18.33 1.22
N PRO A 134 -3.64 -17.64 0.09
CA PRO A 134 -4.99 -17.42 -0.42
C PRO A 134 -5.65 -18.77 -0.71
N VAL A 135 -6.90 -18.94 -0.27
CA VAL A 135 -7.68 -20.14 -0.55
C VAL A 135 -7.89 -20.21 -2.06
N ARG A 136 -7.27 -21.22 -2.69
CA ARG A 136 -7.48 -21.53 -4.10
C ARG A 136 -8.48 -22.71 -4.17
N PRO A 137 -9.46 -22.69 -5.09
CA PRO A 137 -10.33 -23.84 -5.30
C PRO A 137 -9.52 -25.12 -5.53
N HIS A 138 -10.05 -26.28 -5.15
CA HIS A 138 -9.40 -27.59 -5.39
C HIS A 138 -9.04 -27.78 -6.87
N ASN A 139 -9.90 -27.28 -7.77
CA ASN A 139 -9.66 -27.24 -9.22
C ASN A 139 -9.18 -25.85 -9.67
N TYR A 140 -8.17 -25.28 -9.01
CA TYR A 140 -7.57 -24.01 -9.42
C TYR A 140 -6.83 -24.17 -10.75
N ARG A 141 -7.45 -23.73 -11.85
CA ARG A 141 -6.91 -23.80 -13.23
C ARG A 141 -5.82 -22.75 -13.54
N GLY A 142 -5.19 -22.13 -12.55
CA GLY A 142 -4.33 -20.95 -12.76
C GLY A 142 -3.13 -21.17 -13.69
N LYS A 143 -2.90 -20.18 -14.57
CA LYS A 143 -1.95 -20.14 -15.73
C LYS A 143 -2.33 -20.95 -16.97
N GLY A 144 -3.59 -21.33 -17.15
CA GLY A 144 -4.05 -21.75 -18.48
C GLY A 144 -3.81 -20.63 -19.50
N ASN A 145 -3.33 -20.97 -20.70
CA ASN A 145 -3.20 -20.07 -21.85
C ASN A 145 -4.57 -19.60 -22.37
N THR A 146 -5.57 -19.32 -21.53
CA THR A 146 -6.92 -18.97 -21.97
C THR A 146 -7.00 -17.60 -22.62
N TYR A 147 -6.03 -16.72 -22.35
CA TYR A 147 -5.92 -15.40 -22.95
C TYR A 147 -4.43 -15.05 -23.19
N ASP A 148 -4.14 -14.61 -24.42
CA ASP A 148 -2.85 -14.08 -24.87
C ASP A 148 -3.00 -12.57 -25.09
N PHE A 149 -2.11 -11.76 -24.53
CA PHE A 149 -2.07 -10.29 -24.71
C PHE A 149 -1.42 -9.87 -26.05
N GLY A 150 -1.25 -10.79 -26.99
CA GLY A 150 -0.97 -10.52 -28.40
C GLY A 150 0.41 -10.96 -28.90
N ASN A 151 1.19 -11.72 -28.10
CA ASN A 151 2.53 -12.18 -28.51
C ASN A 151 2.79 -13.67 -28.20
N GLY A 152 1.76 -14.44 -27.82
CA GLY A 152 1.83 -15.86 -27.51
C GLY A 152 1.06 -16.74 -28.50
N PRO A 153 1.20 -18.08 -28.42
CA PRO A 153 0.37 -18.97 -29.22
C PRO A 153 -1.11 -18.85 -28.82
N HIS A 154 -1.99 -18.60 -29.80
CA HIS A 154 -3.43 -18.48 -29.58
C HIS A 154 -4.00 -19.66 -28.78
N ALA A 155 -4.74 -19.33 -27.72
CA ALA A 155 -5.52 -20.28 -26.95
C ALA A 155 -6.48 -21.06 -27.86
N LYS A 156 -6.40 -22.39 -27.91
CA LYS A 156 -7.48 -23.19 -28.51
C LYS A 156 -8.67 -23.16 -27.55
N ILE A 157 -9.74 -22.49 -27.97
CA ILE A 157 -11.03 -22.51 -27.27
C ILE A 157 -11.50 -23.97 -27.17
N PRO A 158 -11.77 -24.50 -25.96
CA PRO A 158 -12.32 -25.84 -25.82
C PRO A 158 -13.65 -25.93 -26.58
N LYS A 159 -13.81 -26.94 -27.44
CA LYS A 159 -15.13 -27.24 -28.00
C LYS A 159 -16.03 -27.62 -26.83
N ARG A 160 -17.20 -26.97 -26.76
CA ARG A 160 -18.27 -27.40 -25.87
C ARG A 160 -18.96 -28.60 -26.52
N ASP A 161 -19.15 -29.64 -25.72
CA ASP A 161 -19.95 -30.81 -26.05
C ASP A 161 -21.45 -30.46 -26.00
#